data_AF-A0A1V1NZ59-F1
#
_entry.id   AF-A0A1V1NZ59-F1
#
_cell.length_a   1.000
_cell.length_b   1.000
_cell.length_c   1.000
_cell.angle_alpha   90.00
_cell.angle_beta   90.00
_cell.angle_gamma   90.00
#
_symmetry.space_group_name_H-M   'P 1'
#
loop_
_entity.id
_entity.type
_entity.pdbx_description
1 polymer ?
#
loop_
_entity_poly.entity_id
_entity_poly.type
_entity_poly.pdbx_seq_one_letter_code
_entity_poly.pdbx_strand_id
1 'polypeptide(L)'
;MYDFQQQKIIFSQLDDNNKVHCVVEHEYKYYQNTASGDYEDTLTYENNKYYITYDPSTRQKSTPVLICNEDYSVLDMTVYNNQPFLLLEKSNKEQLYYQYKSGSSFSSPQVFENINSPYISSIVRMDTNENGEIASPGKYAYLDFYLWQTETFGSGDTVYRYSYENGSIGEEKSITFQNNAGKVNSMPSLDQVTEGHVIYFIDDTGSKTC
;
A
#
# COMPACT_ATOMS: atom_id res chain seq x y z
N MET A 1 -4.16 -33.55 11.01
CA MET A 1 -2.98 -32.74 10.67
C MET A 1 -3.42 -31.85 9.52
N TYR A 2 -3.78 -30.60 9.82
CA TYR A 2 -4.22 -29.63 8.81
C TYR A 2 -3.00 -28.78 8.48
N ASP A 3 -2.32 -29.14 7.40
CA ASP A 3 -1.22 -28.37 6.85
C ASP A 3 -1.76 -27.61 5.65
N PHE A 4 -1.74 -26.28 5.74
CA PHE A 4 -2.04 -25.41 4.62
C PHE A 4 -0.75 -24.82 4.12
N GLN A 5 -0.50 -24.93 2.81
CA GLN A 5 0.65 -24.33 2.16
C GLN A 5 0.20 -23.74 0.82
N GLN A 6 0.49 -22.46 0.62
CA GLN A 6 0.24 -21.77 -0.63
C GLN A 6 1.49 -21.02 -1.08
N GLN A 7 1.77 -21.07 -2.38
CA GLN A 7 2.84 -20.32 -3.01
C GLN A 7 2.29 -19.55 -4.21
N LYS A 8 2.68 -18.28 -4.34
CA LYS A 8 2.23 -17.40 -5.42
C LYS A 8 3.37 -16.51 -5.88
N ILE A 9 3.58 -16.40 -7.20
CA ILE A 9 4.46 -15.37 -7.76
C ILE A 9 3.70 -14.04 -7.72
N ILE A 10 4.28 -13.04 -7.04
CA ILE A 10 3.70 -11.70 -6.94
C ILE A 10 4.28 -10.79 -8.03
N PHE A 11 5.58 -10.91 -8.28
CA PHE A 11 6.30 -10.14 -9.30
C PHE A 11 7.22 -11.04 -10.11
N SER A 12 7.38 -10.71 -11.38
CA SER A 12 8.37 -11.33 -12.27
C SER A 12 8.96 -10.30 -13.22
N GLN A 13 10.27 -10.31 -13.41
CA GLN A 13 10.98 -9.45 -14.36
C GLN A 13 12.13 -10.21 -15.03
N LEU A 14 12.43 -9.89 -16.28
CA LEU A 14 13.62 -10.38 -16.97
C LEU A 14 14.79 -9.42 -16.81
N ASP A 15 16.00 -9.95 -16.61
CA ASP A 15 17.24 -9.19 -16.77
C ASP A 15 17.75 -9.19 -18.23
N ASP A 16 18.83 -8.45 -18.46
CA ASP A 16 19.48 -8.34 -19.78
C ASP A 16 20.06 -9.69 -20.28
N ASN A 17 20.17 -10.69 -19.41
CA ASN A 17 20.65 -12.04 -19.73
C ASN A 17 19.50 -13.05 -19.91
N ASN A 18 18.25 -12.59 -19.96
CA ASN A 18 17.04 -13.43 -20.00
C ASN A 18 16.85 -14.33 -18.77
N LYS A 19 17.45 -14.00 -17.62
CA LYS A 19 17.10 -14.66 -16.36
C LYS A 19 15.84 -14.03 -15.81
N VAL A 20 14.95 -14.88 -15.30
CA VAL A 20 13.71 -14.47 -14.65
C VAL A 20 14.01 -14.23 -13.18
N HIS A 21 13.63 -13.06 -12.68
CA HIS A 21 13.67 -12.66 -11.29
C HIS A 21 12.25 -12.67 -10.76
N CYS A 22 12.00 -13.35 -9.64
CA CYS A 22 10.67 -13.48 -9.07
C CYS A 22 10.65 -13.11 -7.59
N VAL A 23 9.54 -12.48 -7.19
CA VAL A 23 9.11 -12.42 -5.78
C VAL A 23 7.99 -13.43 -5.60
N VAL A 24 8.15 -14.32 -4.62
CA VAL A 24 7.20 -15.38 -4.30
C VAL A 24 6.69 -15.18 -2.88
N GLU A 25 5.38 -15.09 -2.75
CA GLU A 25 4.69 -15.23 -1.48
C GLU A 25 4.59 -16.71 -1.13
N HIS A 26 4.93 -17.06 0.10
CA HIS A 26 4.79 -18.39 0.63
C HIS A 26 4.12 -18.32 2.00
N GLU A 27 2.88 -18.77 2.03
CA GLU A 27 2.06 -18.90 3.22
C GLU A 27 2.07 -20.34 3.69
N TYR A 28 2.30 -20.56 4.99
CA TYR A 28 2.15 -21.87 5.60
C TYR A 28 1.60 -21.82 7.01
N LYS A 29 0.82 -22.85 7.32
CA LYS A 29 0.24 -23.10 8.63
C LYS A 29 0.44 -24.56 8.99
N TYR A 30 1.11 -24.82 10.11
CA TYR A 30 1.30 -26.18 10.62
C TYR A 30 1.28 -26.20 12.16
N TYR A 31 1.04 -27.39 12.72
CA TYR A 31 1.12 -27.63 14.17
C TYR A 31 2.45 -28.30 14.48
N GLN A 32 3.28 -27.67 15.30
CA GLN A 32 4.50 -28.28 15.80
C GLN A 32 4.16 -29.12 17.05
N ASN A 33 4.12 -30.43 16.86
CA ASN A 33 4.00 -31.38 17.96
C ASN A 33 5.34 -31.43 18.71
N THR A 34 5.39 -30.86 19.92
CA THR A 34 6.60 -30.82 20.77
C THR A 34 6.87 -32.13 21.51
N ALA A 35 6.04 -33.16 21.31
CA ALA A 35 6.27 -34.57 21.67
C ALA A 35 6.75 -34.84 23.12
N SER A 36 6.47 -33.96 24.07
CA SER A 36 6.88 -34.15 25.47
C SER A 36 5.71 -34.42 26.43
N GLY A 37 4.46 -34.50 25.96
CA GLY A 37 3.30 -34.80 26.80
C GLY A 37 2.92 -33.72 27.82
N ASP A 38 3.73 -32.66 27.94
CA ASP A 38 3.59 -31.59 28.93
C ASP A 38 3.37 -30.19 28.30
N TYR A 39 3.42 -30.06 26.97
CA TYR A 39 3.21 -28.80 26.25
C TYR A 39 2.11 -28.94 25.19
N GLU A 40 1.30 -27.89 25.05
CA GLU A 40 0.32 -27.77 23.97
C GLU A 40 1.01 -27.66 22.61
N ASP A 41 0.42 -28.28 21.57
CA ASP A 41 0.88 -28.14 20.19
C ASP A 41 0.99 -26.65 19.84
N THR A 42 2.16 -26.22 19.33
CA THR A 42 2.33 -24.83 18.91
C THR A 42 1.82 -24.67 17.49
N LEU A 43 0.83 -23.79 17.30
CA LEU A 43 0.38 -23.40 15.98
C LEU A 43 1.34 -22.37 15.37
N THR A 44 1.97 -22.71 14.25
CA THR A 44 2.79 -21.79 13.47
C THR A 44 2.00 -21.29 12.27
N TYR A 45 1.97 -19.97 12.08
CA TYR A 45 1.50 -19.31 10.87
C TYR A 45 2.61 -18.38 10.39
N GLU A 46 3.00 -18.50 9.12
CA GLU A 46 3.97 -17.60 8.52
C GLU A 46 3.52 -17.23 7.11
N ASN A 47 3.63 -15.94 6.78
CA ASN A 47 3.48 -15.41 5.43
C ASN A 47 4.77 -14.67 5.05
N ASN A 48 5.66 -15.36 4.34
CA ASN A 48 6.98 -14.86 3.99
C ASN A 48 7.08 -14.57 2.50
N LYS A 49 7.84 -13.51 2.15
CA LYS A 49 8.15 -13.14 0.77
C LYS A 49 9.60 -13.51 0.48
N TYR A 50 9.79 -14.21 -0.63
CA TYR A 50 11.09 -14.72 -1.05
C TYR A 50 11.46 -14.24 -2.45
N TYR A 51 12.73 -13.98 -2.66
CA TYR A 51 13.31 -13.73 -3.96
C TYR A 51 13.92 -15.02 -4.53
N ILE A 52 13.61 -15.30 -5.79
CA ILE A 52 14.10 -16.47 -6.53
C ILE A 52 14.47 -16.04 -7.94
N THR A 53 15.54 -16.60 -8.50
CA THR A 53 15.82 -16.50 -9.93
C THR A 53 15.63 -17.84 -10.66
N TYR A 54 15.27 -17.76 -11.93
CA TYR A 54 15.20 -18.88 -12.85
C TYR A 54 15.94 -18.56 -14.13
N ASP A 55 16.86 -19.43 -14.53
CA ASP A 55 17.59 -19.32 -15.79
C ASP A 55 16.95 -20.27 -16.82
N PRO A 56 16.25 -19.75 -17.85
CA PRO A 56 15.60 -20.58 -18.86
C PRO A 56 16.57 -21.42 -19.69
N SER A 57 17.82 -20.96 -19.86
CA SER A 57 18.81 -21.64 -20.68
C SER A 57 19.37 -22.89 -19.99
N THR A 58 19.59 -22.81 -18.69
CA THR A 58 20.09 -23.94 -17.87
C THR A 58 18.98 -24.69 -17.14
N ARG A 59 17.75 -24.15 -17.14
CA ARG A 59 16.58 -24.63 -16.38
C ARG A 59 16.84 -24.72 -14.88
N GLN A 60 17.72 -23.87 -14.35
CA GLN A 60 18.08 -23.86 -12.94
C GLN A 60 17.30 -22.80 -12.17
N LYS A 61 16.82 -23.17 -10.97
CA LYS A 61 16.19 -22.29 -10.00
C LYS A 61 17.18 -22.00 -8.87
N SER A 62 17.25 -20.76 -8.40
CA SER A 62 18.06 -20.42 -7.22
C SER A 62 17.44 -20.94 -5.93
N THR A 63 18.26 -21.00 -4.87
CA THR A 63 17.76 -21.09 -3.50
C THR A 63 16.95 -19.82 -3.18
N PRO A 64 15.80 -19.93 -2.50
CA PRO A 64 15.04 -18.78 -2.04
C PRO A 64 15.84 -17.91 -1.07
N VAL A 65 15.73 -16.60 -1.24
CA VAL A 65 16.31 -15.60 -0.32
C VAL A 65 15.17 -14.85 0.34
N LEU A 66 15.12 -14.83 1.67
CA LEU A 66 14.08 -14.10 2.40
C LEU A 66 14.19 -12.59 2.12
N ILE A 67 13.06 -11.97 1.78
CA ILE A 67 12.89 -10.53 1.61
C ILE A 67 12.33 -9.95 2.91
N CYS A 68 11.13 -10.39 3.28
CA CYS A 68 10.39 -9.91 4.45
C CYS A 68 9.35 -10.92 4.92
N ASN A 69 8.90 -10.70 6.16
CA ASN A 69 7.78 -11.41 6.79
C ASN A 69 6.46 -10.65 6.53
N GLU A 70 5.41 -11.03 7.26
CA GLU A 70 4.06 -10.45 7.19
C GLU A 70 3.95 -8.96 7.58
N ASP A 71 4.97 -8.39 8.22
CA ASP A 71 4.99 -6.97 8.59
C ASP A 71 5.16 -6.05 7.37
N TYR A 72 5.56 -6.60 6.22
CA TYR A 72 5.82 -5.82 5.02
C TYR A 72 5.16 -6.44 3.79
N SER A 73 4.63 -5.57 2.94
CA SER A 73 4.17 -5.87 1.58
C SER A 73 5.23 -5.43 0.59
N VAL A 74 5.45 -6.23 -0.46
CA VAL A 74 6.26 -5.83 -1.61
C VAL A 74 5.34 -5.09 -2.58
N LEU A 75 5.62 -3.81 -2.82
CA LEU A 75 4.82 -2.97 -3.73
C LEU A 75 5.34 -3.01 -5.15
N ASP A 76 6.67 -3.06 -5.31
CA ASP A 76 7.31 -3.10 -6.62
C ASP A 76 8.69 -3.75 -6.54
N MET A 77 9.15 -4.27 -7.68
CA MET A 77 10.49 -4.80 -7.88
C MET A 77 11.05 -4.29 -9.19
N THR A 78 12.30 -3.82 -9.15
CA THR A 78 13.08 -3.57 -10.36
C THR A 78 14.42 -4.30 -10.30
N VAL A 79 14.89 -4.79 -11.43
CA VAL A 79 16.22 -5.37 -11.59
C VAL A 79 17.05 -4.42 -12.43
N TYR A 80 18.11 -3.88 -11.83
CA TYR A 80 19.07 -3.00 -12.51
C TYR A 80 20.47 -3.56 -12.34
N ASN A 81 21.21 -3.73 -13.44
CA ASN A 81 22.57 -4.28 -13.43
C ASN A 81 22.68 -5.63 -12.67
N ASN A 82 21.76 -6.55 -12.95
CA ASN A 82 21.61 -7.85 -12.27
C ASN A 82 21.39 -7.78 -10.75
N GLN A 83 21.02 -6.62 -10.21
CA GLN A 83 20.73 -6.42 -8.81
C GLN A 83 19.23 -6.11 -8.64
N PRO A 84 18.49 -6.92 -7.84
CA PRO A 84 17.11 -6.63 -7.52
C PRO A 84 17.03 -5.53 -6.44
N PHE A 85 16.15 -4.57 -6.69
CA PHE A 85 15.71 -3.52 -5.79
C PHE A 85 14.22 -3.69 -5.54
N LEU A 86 13.80 -3.51 -4.29
CA LEU A 86 12.43 -3.73 -3.83
C LEU A 86 11.91 -2.47 -3.16
N LEU A 87 10.69 -2.09 -3.51
CA LEU A 87 9.89 -1.12 -2.78
C LEU A 87 8.94 -1.89 -1.87
N LEU A 88 8.96 -1.56 -0.59
CA LEU A 88 8.17 -2.19 0.44
C LEU A 88 7.29 -1.16 1.14
N GLU A 89 6.14 -1.62 1.62
CA GLU A 89 5.30 -0.88 2.55
C GLU A 89 5.21 -1.67 3.84
N LYS A 90 5.38 -0.98 4.97
CA LYS A 90 5.15 -1.59 6.27
C LYS A 90 3.67 -1.54 6.62
N SER A 91 3.10 -2.71 6.94
CA SER A 91 1.73 -2.84 7.43
C SER A 91 1.51 -1.84 8.58
N ASN A 92 0.50 -0.98 8.43
CA ASN A 92 0.07 0.03 9.40
C ASN A 92 0.91 1.31 9.53
N LYS A 93 1.85 1.63 8.62
CA LYS A 93 2.68 2.84 8.76
C LYS A 93 2.69 3.85 7.61
N GLU A 94 1.94 3.68 6.51
CA GLU A 94 1.97 4.58 5.32
C GLU A 94 3.40 4.99 4.89
N GLN A 95 4.39 4.16 5.24
CA GLN A 95 5.81 4.46 5.07
C GLN A 95 6.36 3.50 4.04
N LEU A 96 7.05 4.10 3.06
CA LEU A 96 7.75 3.37 2.02
C LEU A 96 9.18 3.07 2.47
N TYR A 97 9.58 1.83 2.25
CA TYR A 97 10.91 1.32 2.53
C TYR A 97 11.51 0.79 1.25
N TYR A 98 12.82 0.88 1.11
CA TYR A 98 13.53 0.23 0.04
C TYR A 98 14.48 -0.83 0.59
N GLN A 99 14.67 -1.88 -0.19
CA GLN A 99 15.69 -2.91 0.03
C GLN A 99 16.38 -3.24 -1.28
N TYR A 100 17.61 -3.72 -1.18
CA TYR A 100 18.34 -4.27 -2.32
C TYR A 100 19.08 -5.51 -1.91
N LYS A 101 19.33 -6.42 -2.85
CA LYS A 101 20.14 -7.61 -2.58
C LYS A 101 21.62 -7.23 -2.53
N SER A 102 22.28 -7.59 -1.44
CA SER A 102 23.72 -7.42 -1.23
C SER A 102 24.33 -8.78 -0.88
N GLY A 103 25.14 -9.32 -1.79
CA GLY A 103 25.67 -10.68 -1.64
C GLY A 103 24.55 -11.73 -1.63
N SER A 104 24.43 -12.52 -0.58
CA SER A 104 23.46 -13.62 -0.45
C SER A 104 22.13 -13.25 0.21
N SER A 105 21.98 -12.02 0.71
CA SER A 105 20.80 -11.57 1.46
C SER A 105 20.30 -10.22 0.97
N PHE A 106 19.08 -9.84 1.35
CA PHE A 106 18.62 -8.46 1.22
C PHE A 106 19.17 -7.60 2.36
N SER A 107 19.41 -6.32 2.06
CA SER A 107 19.68 -5.31 3.07
C SER A 107 18.48 -5.18 4.01
N SER A 108 18.70 -4.71 5.24
CA SER A 108 17.58 -4.29 6.09
C SER A 108 16.73 -3.22 5.38
N PRO A 109 15.40 -3.20 5.56
CA PRO A 109 14.55 -2.17 4.99
C PRO A 109 14.97 -0.79 5.49
N GLN A 110 15.23 0.11 4.56
CA GLN A 110 15.61 1.50 4.83
C GLN A 110 14.46 2.40 4.42
N VAL A 111 14.13 3.40 5.24
CA VAL A 111 13.07 4.36 4.91
C VAL A 111 13.48 5.10 3.64
N PHE A 112 12.57 5.17 2.66
CA PHE A 112 12.74 6.01 1.51
C PHE A 112 12.37 7.45 1.88
N GLU A 113 13.35 8.20 2.40
CA GLU A 113 13.21 9.64 2.58
C GLU A 113 13.34 10.32 1.21
N ASN A 114 12.23 10.37 0.47
CA ASN A 114 12.18 11.24 -0.69
C ASN A 114 12.22 12.69 -0.21
N ILE A 115 13.41 13.31 -0.25
CA ILE A 115 13.60 14.72 0.09
C ILE A 115 12.74 15.66 -0.78
N ASN A 116 12.27 15.18 -1.93
CA ASN A 116 11.39 15.88 -2.85
C ASN A 116 9.93 15.38 -2.78
N SER A 117 9.59 14.46 -1.88
CA SER A 117 8.20 14.11 -1.63
C SER A 117 7.57 15.25 -0.82
N PRO A 118 6.48 15.85 -1.30
CA PRO A 118 5.78 16.89 -0.55
C PRO A 118 5.28 16.42 0.82
N TYR A 119 5.26 15.10 1.08
CA TYR A 119 4.94 14.52 2.38
C TYR A 119 6.06 14.65 3.44
N ILE A 120 7.32 14.86 3.04
CA ILE A 120 8.47 14.83 3.97
C ILE A 120 8.98 16.24 4.34
N SER A 121 8.66 17.27 3.56
CA SER A 121 9.08 18.65 3.88
C SER A 121 8.39 19.23 5.12
N SER A 122 7.38 18.56 5.66
CA SER A 122 6.86 18.85 6.98
C SER A 122 6.74 17.53 7.74
N ILE A 123 7.57 17.36 8.77
CA ILE A 123 7.17 16.56 9.93
C ILE A 123 5.74 17.00 10.23
N VAL A 124 4.75 16.13 9.98
CA VAL A 124 3.41 16.33 10.52
C VAL A 124 3.61 16.38 12.02
N ARG A 125 3.68 17.60 12.56
CA ARG A 125 3.48 17.80 13.98
C ARG A 125 2.09 17.25 14.22
N MET A 126 1.99 16.17 15.00
CA MET A 126 0.77 15.92 15.74
C MET A 126 0.59 17.16 16.61
N ASP A 127 -0.23 18.10 16.13
CA ASP A 127 -0.75 19.15 16.98
C ASP A 127 -1.60 18.42 18.02
N THR A 128 -1.18 18.52 19.28
CA THR A 128 -1.89 17.99 20.45
C THR A 128 -3.17 18.77 20.75
N ASN A 129 -3.61 19.63 19.81
CA ASN A 129 -4.89 20.30 19.83
C ASN A 129 -5.82 19.56 18.89
N GLU A 130 -6.43 18.52 19.45
CA GLU A 130 -7.44 17.68 18.85
C GLU A 130 -8.56 18.51 18.21
N ASN A 131 -8.51 18.67 16.88
CA ASN A 131 -9.72 18.54 16.08
C ASN A 131 -9.68 17.15 15.48
N GLY A 132 -10.23 16.17 16.21
CA GLY A 132 -10.26 14.74 15.83
C GLY A 132 -10.91 14.47 14.46
N GLU A 133 -11.50 15.49 13.84
CA GLU A 133 -12.05 15.42 12.49
C GLU A 133 -11.00 15.23 11.41
N ILE A 134 -9.75 15.72 11.57
CA ILE A 134 -8.69 15.65 10.53
C ILE A 134 -7.88 14.35 10.60
N ALA A 135 -8.00 13.59 11.69
CA ALA A 135 -7.19 12.38 11.93
C ALA A 135 -7.64 11.15 11.10
N SER A 136 -8.55 11.33 10.14
CA SER A 136 -9.03 10.26 9.25
C SER A 136 -8.35 10.35 7.89
N PRO A 137 -7.19 9.67 7.69
CA PRO A 137 -6.59 9.55 6.36
C PRO A 137 -7.63 8.98 5.38
N GLY A 138 -7.77 9.60 4.22
CA GLY A 138 -8.78 9.26 3.21
C GLY A 138 -10.11 10.03 3.27
N LYS A 139 -10.37 10.83 4.32
CA LYS A 139 -11.61 11.62 4.44
C LYS A 139 -11.62 12.90 3.60
N TYR A 140 -10.45 13.51 3.41
CA TYR A 140 -10.32 14.82 2.77
C TYR A 140 -9.25 14.83 1.68
N ALA A 141 -9.52 15.55 0.59
CA ALA A 141 -8.51 16.01 -0.37
C ALA A 141 -8.10 17.46 -0.06
N TYR A 142 -6.79 17.73 0.03
CA TYR A 142 -6.26 19.08 0.22
C TYR A 142 -5.91 19.73 -1.12
N LEU A 143 -6.50 20.89 -1.42
CA LEU A 143 -6.20 21.67 -2.62
C LEU A 143 -6.42 23.18 -2.39
N ASP A 144 -5.43 23.99 -2.78
CA ASP A 144 -5.49 25.46 -2.79
C ASP A 144 -5.96 26.10 -1.46
N PHE A 145 -5.42 25.64 -0.33
CA PHE A 145 -5.79 26.07 1.04
C PHE A 145 -7.21 25.68 1.46
N TYR A 146 -7.76 24.63 0.86
CA TYR A 146 -9.03 24.05 1.25
C TYR A 146 -8.95 22.54 1.43
N LEU A 147 -9.72 22.02 2.39
CA LEU A 147 -10.03 20.60 2.51
C LEU A 147 -11.36 20.33 1.80
N TRP A 148 -11.41 19.31 0.97
CA TRP A 148 -12.56 18.90 0.19
C TRP A 148 -13.03 17.53 0.64
N GLN A 149 -14.34 17.34 0.75
CA GLN A 149 -14.94 16.08 1.19
C GLN A 149 -16.24 15.82 0.42
N THR A 150 -16.46 14.58 0.00
CA THR A 150 -17.75 14.06 -0.44
C THR A 150 -18.59 13.56 0.73
N GLU A 151 -19.90 13.71 0.64
CA GLU A 151 -20.80 13.13 1.63
C GLU A 151 -20.58 11.60 1.71
N THR A 152 -20.05 11.15 2.84
CA THR A 152 -19.58 9.77 3.04
C THR A 152 -20.76 8.78 3.20
N PHE A 153 -21.99 9.27 3.37
CA PHE A 153 -23.18 8.45 3.62
C PHE A 153 -24.46 9.07 3.02
N GLY A 154 -24.42 9.47 1.75
CA GLY A 154 -25.55 10.09 1.06
C GLY A 154 -25.52 9.92 -0.45
N SER A 155 -26.51 10.51 -1.16
CA SER A 155 -26.35 10.79 -2.59
C SER A 155 -25.08 11.61 -2.73
N GLY A 156 -24.07 11.18 -3.49
CA GLY A 156 -22.81 11.94 -3.63
C GLY A 156 -22.96 13.25 -4.42
N ASP A 157 -24.13 13.88 -4.36
CA ASP A 157 -24.53 15.09 -5.06
C ASP A 157 -23.97 16.36 -4.41
N THR A 158 -23.38 16.24 -3.22
CA THR A 158 -22.84 17.35 -2.43
C THR A 158 -21.36 17.15 -2.09
N VAL A 159 -20.55 18.15 -2.44
CA VAL A 159 -19.15 18.30 -2.03
C VAL A 159 -19.05 19.42 -1.00
N TYR A 160 -18.40 19.13 0.11
CA TYR A 160 -18.07 20.09 1.15
C TYR A 160 -16.65 20.58 0.95
N ARG A 161 -16.46 21.88 1.19
CA ARG A 161 -15.16 22.52 1.19
C ARG A 161 -14.98 23.34 2.46
N TYR A 162 -13.85 23.16 3.11
CA TYR A 162 -13.48 23.87 4.33
C TYR A 162 -12.21 24.68 4.07
N SER A 163 -12.17 25.95 4.48
CA SER A 163 -10.89 26.70 4.45
C SER A 163 -9.89 26.03 5.40
N TYR A 164 -8.63 25.95 5.01
CA TYR A 164 -7.58 25.34 5.82
C TYR A 164 -6.34 26.24 5.84
N GLU A 165 -6.00 26.74 7.02
CA GLU A 165 -4.85 27.62 7.22
C GLU A 165 -4.21 27.30 8.58
N ASN A 166 -2.88 27.18 8.60
CA ASN A 166 -2.09 26.97 9.84
C ASN A 166 -2.64 25.84 10.73
N GLY A 167 -3.01 24.70 10.13
CA GLY A 167 -3.52 23.55 10.88
C GLY A 167 -4.99 23.65 11.32
N SER A 168 -5.66 24.77 11.04
CA SER A 168 -7.03 25.03 11.48
C SER A 168 -8.03 24.87 10.33
N ILE A 169 -9.13 24.16 10.59
CA ILE A 169 -10.30 24.10 9.68
C ILE A 169 -11.19 25.31 9.97
N GLY A 170 -11.52 26.06 8.93
CA GLY A 170 -12.49 27.16 8.99
C GLY A 170 -13.86 26.76 8.45
N GLU A 171 -14.58 27.74 7.89
CA GLU A 171 -16.00 27.57 7.54
C GLU A 171 -16.25 26.51 6.47
N GLU A 172 -17.31 25.72 6.68
CA GLU A 172 -17.85 24.79 5.70
C GLU A 172 -18.62 25.51 4.59
N LYS A 173 -18.39 25.09 3.35
CA LYS A 173 -19.19 25.46 2.19
C LYS A 173 -19.63 24.20 1.47
N SER A 174 -20.93 24.05 1.22
CA SER A 174 -21.47 22.97 0.41
C SER A 174 -21.64 23.40 -1.05
N ILE A 175 -21.32 22.48 -1.96
CA ILE A 175 -21.42 22.63 -3.40
C ILE A 175 -22.24 21.46 -3.91
N THR A 176 -23.33 21.73 -4.62
CA THR A 176 -24.20 20.68 -5.16
C THR A 176 -24.04 20.54 -6.67
N PHE A 177 -24.04 19.31 -7.16
CA PHE A 177 -23.99 19.03 -8.60
C PHE A 177 -25.39 18.99 -9.21
N GLN A 178 -25.60 19.78 -10.27
CA GLN A 178 -26.85 19.81 -11.02
C GLN A 178 -26.54 19.73 -12.52
N ASN A 179 -27.37 19.01 -13.25
CA ASN A 179 -27.40 19.02 -14.71
C ASN A 179 -28.74 19.59 -15.20
N ASN A 180 -28.96 19.62 -16.52
CA ASN A 180 -30.20 20.14 -17.11
C ASN A 180 -31.46 19.35 -16.71
N ALA A 181 -31.31 18.16 -16.12
CA ALA A 181 -32.40 17.32 -15.60
C ALA A 181 -32.58 17.43 -14.08
N GLY A 182 -31.82 18.29 -13.40
CA GLY A 182 -31.91 18.53 -11.96
C GLY A 182 -30.68 18.02 -11.21
N LYS A 183 -30.87 17.66 -9.92
CA LYS A 183 -29.79 17.17 -9.07
C LYS A 183 -29.21 15.85 -9.60
N VAL A 184 -27.89 15.76 -9.60
CA VAL A 184 -27.17 14.55 -10.03
C VAL A 184 -26.89 13.69 -8.80
N ASN A 185 -27.56 12.56 -8.67
CA ASN A 185 -27.25 11.58 -7.62
C ASN A 185 -26.10 10.69 -8.10
N SER A 186 -24.96 10.72 -7.42
CA SER A 186 -23.88 9.75 -7.58
C SER A 186 -23.92 8.68 -6.49
N MET A 187 -23.27 7.55 -6.75
CA MET A 187 -23.18 6.43 -5.83
C MET A 187 -22.42 6.80 -4.53
N PRO A 188 -22.72 6.13 -3.42
CA PRO A 188 -22.25 6.52 -2.08
C PRO A 188 -20.75 6.33 -1.83
N SER A 189 -19.99 5.75 -2.76
CA SER A 189 -18.53 5.62 -2.67
C SER A 189 -17.85 6.37 -3.82
N LEU A 190 -17.47 7.62 -3.55
CA LEU A 190 -16.60 8.39 -4.43
C LEU A 190 -15.29 8.67 -3.68
N ASP A 191 -14.22 8.10 -4.19
CA ASP A 191 -12.87 8.39 -3.73
C ASP A 191 -12.36 9.69 -4.36
N GLN A 192 -11.60 10.46 -3.59
CA GLN A 192 -11.12 11.78 -3.98
C GLN A 192 -9.64 11.67 -4.35
N VAL A 193 -9.30 12.06 -5.58
CA VAL A 193 -7.92 12.02 -6.10
C VAL A 193 -7.55 13.39 -6.64
N THR A 194 -6.35 13.88 -6.32
CA THR A 194 -5.85 15.16 -6.81
C THR A 194 -4.83 14.97 -7.94
N GLU A 195 -4.96 15.74 -9.03
CA GLU A 195 -3.97 15.84 -10.10
C GLU A 195 -3.72 17.31 -10.43
N GLY A 196 -2.56 17.83 -10.03
CA GLY A 196 -2.27 19.26 -10.15
C GLY A 196 -3.28 20.11 -9.37
N HIS A 197 -4.01 20.99 -10.08
CA HIS A 197 -5.04 21.87 -9.50
C HIS A 197 -6.47 21.36 -9.71
N VAL A 198 -6.64 20.05 -9.93
CA VAL A 198 -7.94 19.42 -10.17
C VAL A 198 -8.18 18.31 -9.15
N ILE A 199 -9.42 18.21 -8.67
CA ILE A 199 -9.90 17.08 -7.85
C ILE A 199 -10.81 16.23 -8.72
N TYR A 200 -10.49 14.95 -8.84
CA TYR A 200 -11.37 13.93 -9.39
C TYR A 200 -12.09 13.23 -8.25
N PHE A 201 -13.38 12.99 -8.46
CA PHE A 201 -14.19 12.13 -7.62
C PHE A 201 -14.48 10.87 -8.44
N ILE A 202 -13.81 9.78 -8.09
CA ILE A 202 -13.79 8.54 -8.87
C ILE A 202 -14.70 7.51 -8.18
N ASP A 203 -15.58 6.91 -8.97
CA ASP A 203 -16.38 5.76 -8.55
C ASP A 203 -15.50 4.50 -8.61
N ASP A 204 -15.17 3.96 -7.44
CA ASP A 204 -14.34 2.77 -7.28
C ASP A 204 -15.09 1.47 -7.64
N THR A 205 -16.43 1.52 -7.71
CA THR A 205 -17.28 0.36 -7.99
C THR A 205 -17.28 -0.06 -9.46
N GLY A 206 -16.76 0.80 -10.35
CA GLY A 206 -16.64 0.52 -11.79
C GLY A 206 -15.54 -0.48 -12.18
N SER A 207 -14.67 -0.89 -11.25
CA SER A 207 -13.53 -1.79 -11.53
C SER A 207 -13.84 -3.28 -11.35
N LYS A 208 -15.03 -3.74 -11.77
CA LYS A 208 -15.32 -5.19 -11.89
C LYS A 208 -16.21 -5.49 -13.11
N THR A 209 -15.58 -5.86 -14.22
CA THR A 209 -15.88 -7.09 -15.01
C THR A 209 -15.08 -7.13 -16.32
N CYS A 210 -13.98 -7.88 -16.30
CA CYS A 210 -13.45 -8.72 -17.39
C CYS A 210 -12.75 -9.91 -16.74
#